data_AF-A0A2N2FJF4-F1
#
_entry.id   AF-A0A2N2FJF4-F1
#
_cell.length_a   1.000
_cell.length_b   1.000
_cell.length_c   1.000
_cell.angle_alpha   90.00
_cell.angle_beta   90.00
_cell.angle_gamma   90.00
#
_symmetry.space_group_name_H-M   'P 1'
#
loop_
_entity.id
_entity.type
_entity.pdbx_description
1 polymer ?
#
loop_
_entity_poly.entity_id
_entity_poly.type
_entity_poly.pdbx_seq_one_letter_code
_entity_poly.pdbx_strand_id
1 'polypeptide(L)'
;MRRRAFAVAEAKMTANRRFPALTPLGGLPTRQIRQQRFAPLGRPHETTLRRTAPRGPRCGPACRCSGQRDVPQTSGAFFARQDHSHRQARQQDHRQQEQPPDRRQNRQDQPEHPAHDDQKPRLAAIAAASFREPPMILDALANWRLYSDRPAWMQAFAWLQTLTTDTVLGEHVISEDGSRDLYAVVFDFQTKNLLDTTLEAHRVYADIHVPLPVPTGGPEVHARFALEELQEKAPYDAVRDAVCFHHPDRFNALFTLHPGQFALYLPSDAHLSQCKTTPAPQDLRKVVVKVRAELLLP
;
A
#
# COMPACT_ATOMS: atom_id res chain seq x y z
N MET A 1 -11.90 -70.43 13.98
CA MET A 1 -12.51 -69.99 12.70
C MET A 1 -11.66 -68.91 12.05
N ARG A 2 -11.45 -69.01 10.72
CA ARG A 2 -10.90 -68.03 9.75
C ARG A 2 -10.08 -66.82 10.28
N ARG A 3 -8.75 -66.91 10.19
CA ARG A 3 -7.86 -65.74 10.02
C ARG A 3 -8.09 -65.14 8.63
N ARG A 4 -8.17 -63.81 8.48
CA ARG A 4 -8.18 -63.13 7.18
C ARG A 4 -6.74 -62.80 6.77
N ALA A 5 -6.27 -63.38 5.67
CA ALA A 5 -5.06 -62.94 5.00
C ALA A 5 -5.40 -61.75 4.09
N PHE A 6 -4.61 -60.67 4.16
CA PHE A 6 -4.59 -59.64 3.12
C PHE A 6 -3.54 -60.04 2.08
N ALA A 7 -3.97 -60.18 0.83
CA ALA A 7 -3.08 -60.49 -0.28
C ALA A 7 -2.40 -59.21 -0.77
N VAL A 8 -1.07 -59.27 -0.94
CA VAL A 8 -0.30 -58.25 -1.65
C VAL A 8 -0.49 -58.48 -3.15
N ALA A 9 -0.93 -57.46 -3.88
CA ALA A 9 -1.07 -57.51 -5.33
C ALA A 9 0.21 -56.97 -6.00
N GLU A 10 1.04 -57.86 -6.54
CA GLU A 10 2.15 -57.46 -7.41
C GLU A 10 1.65 -56.98 -8.77
N ALA A 11 1.79 -55.68 -9.06
CA ALA A 11 1.55 -55.13 -10.38
C ALA A 11 2.83 -55.17 -11.23
N LYS A 12 3.00 -56.20 -12.06
CA LYS A 12 4.04 -56.23 -13.10
C LYS A 12 3.70 -55.23 -14.21
N MET A 13 4.36 -54.08 -14.24
CA MET A 13 4.35 -53.18 -15.40
C MET A 13 5.54 -53.46 -16.32
N THR A 14 5.25 -53.86 -17.55
CA THR A 14 6.23 -54.12 -18.61
C THR A 14 6.65 -52.83 -19.30
N ALA A 15 7.96 -52.63 -19.47
CA ALA A 15 8.51 -51.49 -20.19
C ALA A 15 8.38 -51.69 -21.71
N ASN A 16 7.55 -50.88 -22.38
CA ASN A 16 7.76 -50.53 -23.79
C ASN A 16 6.89 -49.33 -24.24
N ARG A 17 7.43 -48.10 -24.23
CA ARG A 17 6.95 -47.01 -25.09
C ARG A 17 8.15 -46.23 -25.64
N ARG A 18 8.27 -46.22 -26.97
CA ARG A 18 9.30 -45.50 -27.71
C ARG A 18 8.96 -44.02 -27.73
N PHE A 19 9.94 -43.16 -27.42
CA PHE A 19 9.84 -41.72 -27.66
C PHE A 19 9.99 -41.43 -29.17
N PRO A 20 9.12 -40.61 -29.78
CA PRO A 20 9.42 -40.02 -31.08
C PRO A 20 10.42 -38.87 -30.91
N ALA A 21 11.39 -38.77 -31.83
CA ALA A 21 12.39 -37.71 -31.82
C ALA A 21 11.79 -36.33 -32.16
N LEU A 22 12.29 -35.27 -31.51
CA LEU A 22 11.93 -33.90 -31.82
C LEU A 22 12.80 -33.36 -32.96
N THR A 23 12.18 -33.03 -34.09
CA THR A 23 12.81 -32.31 -35.20
C THR A 23 12.88 -30.81 -34.88
N PRO A 24 14.00 -30.11 -35.11
CA PRO A 24 14.09 -28.67 -34.84
C PRO A 24 13.34 -27.87 -35.91
N LEU A 25 12.33 -27.10 -35.49
CA LEU A 25 11.60 -26.18 -36.37
C LEU A 25 11.95 -24.72 -36.08
N GLY A 26 12.62 -24.11 -37.06
CA GLY A 26 12.34 -22.76 -37.60
C GLY A 26 12.14 -21.60 -36.63
N GLY A 27 13.06 -20.64 -36.67
CA GLY A 27 12.85 -19.33 -36.04
C GLY A 27 11.64 -18.58 -36.61
N LEU A 28 10.95 -17.81 -35.76
CA LEU A 28 9.81 -16.97 -36.13
C LEU A 28 10.23 -15.49 -36.24
N PRO A 29 9.63 -14.71 -37.16
CA PRO A 29 10.11 -13.38 -37.51
C PRO A 29 9.63 -12.29 -36.54
N THR A 30 10.46 -11.26 -36.38
CA THR A 30 10.18 -10.03 -35.64
C THR A 30 8.96 -9.30 -36.22
N ARG A 31 7.87 -9.20 -35.46
CA ARG A 31 6.71 -8.38 -35.85
C ARG A 31 6.92 -6.91 -35.45
N GLN A 32 6.80 -6.02 -36.43
CA GLN A 32 6.83 -4.57 -36.22
C GLN A 32 5.66 -4.10 -35.35
N ILE A 33 5.95 -3.23 -34.38
CA ILE A 33 4.94 -2.54 -33.58
C ILE A 33 4.30 -1.45 -34.45
N ARG A 34 3.05 -1.65 -34.86
CA ARG A 34 2.27 -0.65 -35.58
C ARG A 34 1.58 0.26 -34.57
N GLN A 35 2.07 1.49 -34.40
CA GLN A 35 1.45 2.49 -33.54
C GLN A 35 0.00 2.76 -33.97
N GLN A 36 -0.97 2.46 -33.10
CA GLN A 36 -2.35 2.91 -33.28
C GLN A 36 -2.49 4.32 -32.70
N ARG A 37 -2.88 5.27 -33.56
CA ARG A 37 -3.23 6.63 -33.12
C ARG A 37 -4.62 6.61 -32.51
N PHE A 38 -4.74 7.04 -31.25
CA PHE A 38 -6.03 7.31 -30.63
C PHE A 38 -6.67 8.56 -31.26
N ALA A 39 -7.95 8.47 -31.61
CA ALA A 39 -8.76 9.63 -31.99
C ALA A 39 -9.34 10.29 -30.73
N PRO A 40 -9.41 11.64 -30.66
CA PRO A 40 -9.98 12.33 -29.50
C PRO A 40 -11.50 12.15 -29.45
N LEU A 41 -12.02 11.73 -28.29
CA LEU A 41 -13.45 11.65 -28.04
C LEU A 41 -14.07 13.05 -27.96
N GLY A 42 -15.25 13.21 -28.55
CA GLY A 42 -15.95 14.49 -28.66
C GLY A 42 -16.48 15.02 -27.32
N ARG A 43 -16.71 16.34 -27.27
CA ARG A 43 -17.31 17.04 -26.11
C ARG A 43 -18.78 16.64 -25.92
N PRO A 44 -19.29 16.56 -24.68
CA PRO A 44 -20.72 16.37 -24.42
C PRO A 44 -21.52 17.62 -24.82
N HIS A 45 -22.70 17.42 -25.38
CA HIS A 45 -23.65 18.49 -25.70
C HIS A 45 -24.40 18.97 -24.46
N GLU A 46 -24.44 20.28 -24.22
CA GLU A 46 -25.43 20.89 -23.33
C GLU A 46 -26.83 20.73 -23.93
N THR A 47 -27.76 20.15 -23.17
CA THR A 47 -29.19 20.11 -23.52
C THR A 47 -29.99 20.96 -22.54
N THR A 48 -30.36 22.16 -22.97
CA THR A 48 -31.03 23.17 -22.13
C THR A 48 -32.51 22.84 -21.90
N LEU A 49 -32.81 22.05 -20.85
CA LEU A 49 -34.18 21.81 -20.42
C LEU A 49 -34.75 22.99 -19.62
N ARG A 50 -35.44 23.90 -20.32
CA ARG A 50 -36.32 24.89 -19.68
C ARG A 50 -37.48 24.19 -18.96
N ARG A 51 -37.48 24.21 -17.63
CA ARG A 51 -38.68 23.89 -16.83
C ARG A 51 -39.44 25.17 -16.47
N THR A 52 -40.57 25.38 -17.12
CA THR A 52 -41.56 26.40 -16.74
C THR A 52 -42.37 25.90 -15.53
N ALA A 53 -42.61 26.79 -14.57
CA ALA A 53 -43.46 26.50 -13.42
C ALA A 53 -44.95 26.76 -13.75
N PRO A 54 -45.87 25.83 -13.49
CA PRO A 54 -47.30 26.11 -13.53
C PRO A 54 -47.76 26.75 -12.20
N ARG A 55 -48.61 27.77 -12.31
CA ARG A 55 -49.30 28.40 -11.16
C ARG A 55 -50.38 27.45 -10.63
N GLY A 56 -50.60 27.45 -9.31
CA GLY A 56 -51.80 26.83 -8.72
C GLY A 56 -53.09 27.53 -9.18
N PRO A 57 -54.27 26.98 -8.84
CA PRO A 57 -55.00 27.66 -7.76
C PRO A 57 -55.98 26.81 -6.90
N ARG A 58 -56.44 27.45 -5.81
CA ARG A 58 -57.65 27.22 -4.99
C ARG A 58 -57.61 26.15 -3.88
N CYS A 59 -57.86 26.63 -2.66
CA CYS A 59 -58.28 25.87 -1.49
C CYS A 59 -59.73 26.20 -1.14
N GLY A 60 -60.41 25.29 -0.43
CA GLY A 60 -61.61 25.58 0.35
C GLY A 60 -62.60 24.40 0.41
N PRO A 61 -63.34 24.19 1.52
CA PRO A 61 -63.07 24.66 2.89
C PRO A 61 -63.24 23.58 3.99
N ALA A 62 -63.02 24.02 5.23
CA ALA A 62 -63.52 23.45 6.49
C ALA A 62 -62.93 22.12 7.03
N CYS A 63 -62.08 22.26 8.05
CA CYS A 63 -62.45 21.77 9.39
C CYS A 63 -61.84 22.67 10.47
N ARG A 64 -62.62 23.00 11.50
CA ARG A 64 -62.16 23.75 12.69
C ARG A 64 -61.68 22.76 13.75
N CYS A 65 -60.63 23.10 14.49
CA CYS A 65 -60.61 22.93 15.94
C CYS A 65 -59.63 23.90 16.60
N SER A 66 -59.95 24.31 17.83
CA SER A 66 -59.36 25.44 18.55
C SER A 66 -58.24 25.03 19.51
N GLY A 67 -57.22 25.88 19.65
CA GLY A 67 -56.12 25.68 20.62
C GLY A 67 -55.20 26.89 20.77
N GLN A 68 -55.64 27.92 21.49
CA GLN A 68 -54.77 28.89 22.19
C GLN A 68 -53.91 28.11 23.24
N ARG A 69 -52.74 28.53 23.76
CA ARG A 69 -51.88 29.74 23.73
C ARG A 69 -50.47 29.26 24.19
N ASP A 70 -49.35 30.00 24.21
CA ASP A 70 -49.02 31.42 24.00
C ASP A 70 -47.55 31.57 23.51
N VAL A 71 -46.96 32.78 23.52
CA VAL A 71 -45.51 33.07 23.29
C VAL A 71 -44.96 33.93 24.45
N PRO A 72 -43.65 33.92 24.75
CA PRO A 72 -42.87 35.12 24.37
C PRO A 72 -41.45 34.83 23.84
N GLN A 73 -40.97 35.76 23.02
CA GLN A 73 -39.61 35.82 22.48
C GLN A 73 -38.70 36.69 23.36
N THR A 74 -37.38 36.47 23.26
CA THR A 74 -36.32 37.48 23.44
C THR A 74 -35.38 37.31 22.23
N SER A 75 -35.05 38.27 21.36
CA SER A 75 -34.52 39.64 21.50
C SER A 75 -33.22 39.69 22.32
N GLY A 76 -32.07 40.14 21.79
CA GLY A 76 -31.70 40.50 20.41
C GLY A 76 -30.24 41.01 20.34
N ALA A 77 -29.81 41.47 19.16
CA ALA A 77 -28.80 42.54 18.95
C ALA A 77 -27.34 42.31 19.44
N PHE A 78 -26.26 42.94 18.94
CA PHE A 78 -26.04 43.86 17.80
C PHE A 78 -24.53 43.84 17.40
N PHE A 79 -24.21 44.16 16.14
CA PHE A 79 -22.98 44.83 15.62
C PHE A 79 -21.60 44.65 16.28
N ALA A 80 -20.60 44.33 15.44
CA ALA A 80 -19.56 45.30 15.04
C ALA A 80 -18.80 44.88 13.76
N ARG A 81 -18.75 45.77 12.75
CA ARG A 81 -17.70 45.80 11.73
C ARG A 81 -16.75 46.94 12.07
N GLN A 82 -15.46 46.78 11.81
CA GLN A 82 -14.54 47.93 11.63
C GLN A 82 -13.62 47.68 10.44
N ASP A 83 -13.94 48.33 9.32
CA ASP A 83 -12.94 48.77 8.36
C ASP A 83 -12.47 50.17 8.80
N HIS A 84 -11.17 50.46 8.73
CA HIS A 84 -10.72 51.82 8.44
C HIS A 84 -9.37 51.83 7.73
N SER A 85 -9.32 52.59 6.64
CA SER A 85 -8.15 52.86 5.82
C SER A 85 -7.78 54.35 5.91
N HIS A 86 -6.49 54.68 5.79
CA HIS A 86 -5.85 55.98 5.44
C HIS A 86 -4.37 55.92 5.90
N ARG A 87 -3.35 56.58 5.31
CA ARG A 87 -3.15 57.37 4.07
C ARG A 87 -1.61 57.37 3.80
N GLN A 88 -1.13 57.32 2.55
CA GLN A 88 -0.43 58.41 1.81
C GLN A 88 0.60 59.25 2.61
N ALA A 89 1.78 59.65 2.12
CA ALA A 89 2.56 59.48 0.87
C ALA A 89 4.02 59.99 1.14
N ARG A 90 5.06 59.77 0.33
CA ARG A 90 5.50 60.57 -0.85
C ARG A 90 6.85 60.01 -1.36
N GLN A 91 7.02 59.78 -2.67
CA GLN A 91 7.85 60.55 -3.64
C GLN A 91 9.38 60.50 -3.40
N GLN A 92 10.13 59.81 -4.28
CA GLN A 92 10.90 60.36 -5.43
C GLN A 92 12.31 60.83 -5.02
N ASP A 93 13.36 60.79 -5.84
CA ASP A 93 13.68 60.18 -7.13
C ASP A 93 15.19 60.44 -7.33
N HIS A 94 15.96 59.58 -8.01
CA HIS A 94 17.14 59.99 -8.79
C HIS A 94 17.70 58.82 -9.62
N ARG A 95 17.59 58.96 -10.95
CA ARG A 95 18.34 58.16 -11.92
C ARG A 95 19.78 58.66 -12.01
N GLN A 96 20.75 57.76 -12.10
CA GLN A 96 21.94 57.98 -12.93
C GLN A 96 22.21 56.73 -13.78
N GLN A 97 22.72 56.96 -14.98
CA GLN A 97 23.02 55.93 -15.98
C GLN A 97 24.52 55.60 -15.92
N GLU A 98 24.89 54.32 -15.85
CA GLU A 98 26.23 53.87 -16.21
C GLU A 98 26.16 52.63 -17.09
N GLN A 99 27.05 52.57 -18.09
CA GLN A 99 27.14 51.49 -19.08
C GLN A 99 28.08 50.38 -18.55
N PRO A 100 27.87 49.10 -18.91
CA PRO A 100 28.76 48.03 -18.49
C PRO A 100 30.09 48.05 -19.28
N PRO A 101 31.26 47.93 -18.62
CA PRO A 101 32.54 47.83 -19.31
C PRO A 101 32.80 46.44 -19.88
N ASP A 102 33.51 46.41 -21.01
CA ASP A 102 33.98 45.20 -21.71
C ASP A 102 34.90 44.34 -20.81
N ARG A 103 34.65 43.03 -20.76
CA ARG A 103 35.51 42.06 -20.06
C ARG A 103 36.30 41.22 -21.06
N ARG A 104 37.36 41.81 -21.61
CA ARG A 104 38.51 41.06 -22.11
C ARG A 104 39.58 40.95 -21.03
N GLN A 105 39.98 39.70 -20.77
CA GLN A 105 41.30 39.30 -20.26
C GLN A 105 41.78 39.95 -18.94
N ASN A 106 41.71 39.18 -17.85
CA ASN A 106 42.96 38.80 -17.20
C ASN A 106 42.85 37.46 -16.47
N ARG A 107 43.77 36.54 -16.78
CA ARG A 107 44.12 35.42 -15.90
C ARG A 107 45.14 35.94 -14.91
N GLN A 108 44.93 35.75 -13.61
CA GLN A 108 46.00 35.37 -12.68
C GLN A 108 45.41 34.92 -11.34
N ASP A 109 45.95 33.80 -10.87
CA ASP A 109 46.12 33.35 -9.49
C ASP A 109 44.89 33.31 -8.55
N GLN A 110 44.33 32.10 -8.44
CA GLN A 110 43.79 31.58 -7.18
C GLN A 110 44.45 30.23 -6.88
N PRO A 111 44.80 29.93 -5.61
CA PRO A 111 45.50 28.71 -5.26
C PRO A 111 44.56 27.49 -5.34
N GLU A 112 45.09 26.36 -5.79
CA GLU A 112 44.36 25.12 -5.92
C GLU A 112 43.88 24.64 -4.54
N HIS A 113 42.57 24.48 -4.38
CA HIS A 113 41.98 23.83 -3.22
C HIS A 113 42.24 22.31 -3.34
N PRO A 114 42.86 21.64 -2.35
CA PRO A 114 43.01 20.20 -2.40
C PRO A 114 41.61 19.58 -2.33
N ALA A 115 41.22 18.85 -3.37
CA ALA A 115 39.99 18.09 -3.40
C ALA A 115 40.09 16.90 -2.43
N HIS A 116 39.79 17.16 -1.15
CA HIS A 116 39.65 16.10 -0.16
C HIS A 116 38.48 15.19 -0.54
N ASP A 117 38.80 13.93 -0.81
CA ASP A 117 37.88 12.82 -1.11
C ASP A 117 37.11 12.38 0.17
N ASP A 118 36.43 13.32 0.81
CA ASP A 118 35.72 13.18 2.09
C ASP A 118 34.39 12.39 1.95
N GLN A 119 33.98 12.08 0.73
CA GLN A 119 32.76 11.30 0.46
C GLN A 119 33.02 9.79 0.56
N LYS A 120 34.21 9.32 0.19
CA LYS A 120 34.59 7.91 0.19
C LYS A 120 34.57 7.24 1.57
N PRO A 121 35.09 7.83 2.66
CA PRO A 121 34.96 7.23 4.00
C PRO A 121 33.50 7.19 4.50
N ARG A 122 32.64 8.15 4.10
CA ARG A 122 31.22 8.16 4.48
C ARG A 122 30.42 7.07 3.77
N LEU A 123 30.63 6.86 2.48
CA LEU A 123 30.00 5.76 1.72
C LEU A 123 30.47 4.38 2.21
N ALA A 124 31.75 4.23 2.54
CA ALA A 124 32.27 3.01 3.14
C ALA A 124 31.64 2.70 4.51
N ALA A 125 31.38 3.73 5.34
CA ALA A 125 30.70 3.55 6.63
C ALA A 125 29.23 3.13 6.47
N ILE A 126 28.52 3.63 5.46
CA ILE A 126 27.15 3.19 5.13
C ILE A 126 27.14 1.71 4.69
N ALA A 127 28.13 1.27 3.91
CA ALA A 127 28.27 -0.12 3.49
C ALA A 127 28.75 -1.06 4.63
N ALA A 128 29.48 -0.52 5.62
CA ALA A 128 29.96 -1.26 6.80
C ALA A 128 28.91 -1.37 7.91
N ALA A 129 27.79 -0.64 7.83
CA ALA A 129 26.59 -0.96 8.58
C ALA A 129 26.06 -2.30 8.07
N SER A 130 26.48 -3.39 8.72
CA SER A 130 25.94 -4.72 8.45
C SER A 130 24.43 -4.68 8.70
N PHE A 131 23.64 -4.62 7.63
CA PHE A 131 22.22 -4.92 7.67
C PHE A 131 22.09 -6.39 8.07
N ARG A 132 21.99 -6.63 9.39
CA ARG A 132 21.96 -7.97 9.98
C ARG A 132 20.67 -8.72 9.68
N GLU A 133 19.66 -7.99 9.20
CA GLU A 133 18.38 -8.46 8.72
C GLU A 133 18.13 -7.78 7.35
N PRO A 134 17.59 -8.47 6.34
CA PRO A 134 17.14 -7.81 5.12
C PRO A 134 16.00 -6.84 5.48
N PRO A 135 16.01 -5.58 4.98
CA PRO A 135 14.98 -4.61 5.33
C PRO A 135 13.60 -5.04 4.85
N MET A 136 12.55 -4.51 5.48
CA MET A 136 11.16 -4.54 4.98
C MET A 136 11.11 -4.39 3.46
N ILE A 137 10.51 -5.36 2.77
CA ILE A 137 10.39 -5.36 1.31
C ILE A 137 9.02 -4.83 0.92
N LEU A 138 8.97 -3.89 -0.03
CA LEU A 138 7.76 -3.49 -0.74
C LEU A 138 8.04 -3.56 -2.24
N ASP A 139 7.39 -4.48 -2.95
CA ASP A 139 7.56 -4.62 -4.40
C ASP A 139 6.35 -5.28 -5.08
N ALA A 140 6.35 -5.32 -6.41
CA ALA A 140 5.44 -6.13 -7.21
C ALA A 140 5.66 -7.62 -6.95
N LEU A 141 4.57 -8.40 -6.87
CA LEU A 141 4.62 -9.86 -6.75
C LEU A 141 5.48 -10.49 -7.85
N ALA A 142 5.46 -9.95 -9.07
CA ALA A 142 6.27 -10.46 -10.19
C ALA A 142 7.79 -10.53 -9.89
N ASN A 143 8.28 -9.71 -8.96
CA ASN A 143 9.69 -9.57 -8.62
C ASN A 143 10.15 -10.50 -7.48
N TRP A 144 9.28 -11.34 -6.92
CA TRP A 144 9.58 -12.15 -5.72
C TRP A 144 10.87 -13.00 -5.85
N ARG A 145 11.20 -13.46 -7.06
CA ARG A 145 12.41 -14.24 -7.37
C ARG A 145 13.73 -13.48 -7.27
N LEU A 146 13.70 -12.14 -7.15
CA LEU A 146 14.90 -11.32 -7.00
C LEU A 146 15.50 -11.36 -5.59
N TYR A 147 14.71 -11.76 -4.59
CA TYR A 147 15.06 -11.62 -3.17
C TYR A 147 15.60 -12.91 -2.53
N SER A 148 15.08 -14.07 -2.94
CA SER A 148 15.51 -15.37 -2.40
C SER A 148 15.08 -16.54 -3.28
N ASP A 149 15.81 -17.64 -3.18
CA ASP A 149 15.54 -18.97 -3.74
C ASP A 149 15.31 -20.04 -2.64
N ARG A 150 15.24 -19.61 -1.37
CA ARG A 150 15.10 -20.50 -0.21
C ARG A 150 13.78 -21.31 -0.24
N PRO A 151 13.76 -22.56 0.26
CA PRO A 151 12.58 -23.43 0.18
C PRO A 151 11.29 -22.79 0.72
N ALA A 152 11.32 -22.17 1.90
CA ALA A 152 10.13 -21.53 2.49
C ALA A 152 9.63 -20.33 1.66
N TRP A 153 10.55 -19.52 1.12
CA TRP A 153 10.23 -18.41 0.23
C TRP A 153 9.62 -18.91 -1.09
N MET A 154 10.24 -19.92 -1.70
CA MET A 154 9.74 -20.57 -2.91
C MET A 154 8.35 -21.17 -2.72
N GLN A 155 8.09 -21.86 -1.60
CA GLN A 155 6.78 -22.42 -1.26
C GLN A 155 5.74 -21.30 -1.03
N ALA A 156 6.07 -20.27 -0.27
CA ALA A 156 5.19 -19.12 0.01
C ALA A 156 4.71 -18.46 -1.30
N PHE A 157 5.64 -18.10 -2.19
CA PHE A 157 5.29 -17.44 -3.44
C PHE A 157 4.73 -18.39 -4.52
N ALA A 158 5.05 -19.69 -4.48
CA ALA A 158 4.35 -20.68 -5.29
C ALA A 158 2.87 -20.77 -4.90
N TRP A 159 2.56 -20.80 -3.61
CA TRP A 159 1.17 -20.81 -3.12
C TRP A 159 0.45 -19.49 -3.41
N LEU A 160 1.09 -18.33 -3.22
CA LEU A 160 0.52 -17.02 -3.57
C LEU A 160 0.10 -16.93 -5.05
N GLN A 161 0.80 -17.61 -5.96
CA GLN A 161 0.43 -17.68 -7.39
C GLN A 161 -0.84 -18.51 -7.67
N THR A 162 -1.35 -19.28 -6.70
CA THR A 162 -2.61 -20.04 -6.82
C THR A 162 -3.84 -19.28 -6.33
N LEU A 163 -3.67 -18.10 -5.73
CA LEU A 163 -4.76 -17.33 -5.14
C LEU A 163 -5.75 -16.83 -6.18
N THR A 164 -7.03 -16.89 -5.82
CA THR A 164 -8.14 -16.31 -6.58
C THR A 164 -9.03 -15.50 -5.65
N THR A 165 -9.99 -14.78 -6.22
CA THR A 165 -11.02 -14.07 -5.45
C THR A 165 -11.89 -15.01 -4.61
N ASP A 166 -11.92 -16.28 -4.99
CA ASP A 166 -12.76 -17.34 -4.43
C ASP A 166 -12.00 -18.22 -3.42
N THR A 167 -10.73 -17.91 -3.12
CA THR A 167 -9.97 -18.62 -2.08
C THR A 167 -10.70 -18.51 -0.74
N VAL A 168 -10.88 -19.68 -0.10
CA VAL A 168 -11.64 -19.83 1.15
C VAL A 168 -11.03 -19.00 2.27
N LEU A 169 -11.87 -18.37 3.09
CA LEU A 169 -11.42 -17.64 4.27
C LEU A 169 -10.89 -18.58 5.36
N GLY A 170 -9.90 -18.12 6.13
CA GLY A 170 -9.30 -18.85 7.24
C GLY A 170 -7.81 -19.15 7.03
N GLU A 171 -7.30 -20.09 7.81
CA GLU A 171 -5.91 -20.53 7.80
C GLU A 171 -5.70 -21.65 6.75
N HIS A 172 -4.63 -21.53 5.97
CA HIS A 172 -4.18 -22.49 4.96
C HIS A 172 -2.76 -22.93 5.30
N VAL A 173 -2.56 -24.24 5.49
CA VAL A 173 -1.22 -24.82 5.65
C VAL A 173 -0.54 -24.85 4.28
N ILE A 174 0.69 -24.34 4.20
CA ILE A 174 1.47 -24.25 2.95
C ILE A 174 2.72 -25.15 3.02
N SER A 175 3.30 -25.30 4.21
CA SER A 175 4.41 -26.21 4.50
C SER A 175 4.15 -27.63 4.00
N GLU A 176 5.07 -28.16 3.19
CA GLU A 176 4.96 -29.51 2.61
C GLU A 176 4.95 -30.63 3.67
N ASP A 177 5.54 -30.38 4.85
CA ASP A 177 5.59 -31.29 6.00
C ASP A 177 4.41 -31.15 6.98
N GLY A 178 3.52 -30.17 6.75
CA GLY A 178 2.39 -29.87 7.63
C GLY A 178 2.76 -29.17 8.95
N SER A 179 3.99 -28.66 9.07
CA SER A 179 4.42 -27.84 10.21
C SER A 179 3.69 -26.50 10.28
N ARG A 180 3.82 -25.77 11.40
CA ARG A 180 3.31 -24.39 11.52
C ARG A 180 4.29 -23.34 10.97
N ASP A 181 5.37 -23.75 10.32
CA ASP A 181 6.47 -22.87 9.94
C ASP A 181 6.15 -21.99 8.72
N LEU A 182 5.18 -22.41 7.91
CA LEU A 182 4.72 -21.69 6.73
C LEU A 182 3.21 -21.92 6.50
N TYR A 183 2.43 -20.87 6.69
CA TYR A 183 0.97 -20.89 6.52
C TYR A 183 0.46 -19.52 6.05
N ALA A 184 -0.77 -19.46 5.55
CA ALA A 184 -1.42 -18.21 5.18
C ALA A 184 -2.77 -18.03 5.86
N VAL A 185 -3.16 -16.78 6.10
CA VAL A 185 -4.47 -16.41 6.63
C VAL A 185 -5.17 -15.52 5.61
N VAL A 186 -6.26 -16.00 5.02
CA VAL A 186 -7.11 -15.26 4.09
C VAL A 186 -8.32 -14.73 4.84
N PHE A 187 -8.55 -13.42 4.83
CA PHE A 187 -9.63 -12.80 5.59
C PHE A 187 -10.21 -11.54 4.95
N ASP A 188 -11.49 -11.32 5.23
CA ASP A 188 -12.20 -10.08 4.95
C ASP A 188 -12.05 -9.12 6.14
N PHE A 189 -11.93 -7.82 5.87
CA PHE A 189 -11.85 -6.77 6.87
C PHE A 189 -12.45 -5.47 6.32
N GLN A 190 -12.96 -4.62 7.22
CA GLN A 190 -13.33 -3.25 6.87
C GLN A 190 -12.15 -2.32 7.17
N THR A 191 -11.78 -1.47 6.21
CA THR A 191 -10.69 -0.51 6.38
C THR A 191 -11.01 0.58 7.40
N LYS A 192 -10.00 1.02 8.15
CA LYS A 192 -10.15 1.96 9.28
C LYS A 192 -9.27 3.21 9.09
N ASN A 193 -9.38 4.19 9.99
CA ASN A 193 -8.39 5.26 10.07
C ASN A 193 -7.06 4.71 10.64
N LEU A 194 -5.94 5.38 10.35
CA LEU A 194 -4.61 4.93 10.77
C LEU A 194 -4.45 4.78 12.29
N LEU A 195 -5.12 5.62 13.09
CA LEU A 195 -5.06 5.53 14.55
C LEU A 195 -6.07 4.53 15.16
N ASP A 196 -6.96 3.96 14.34
CA ASP A 196 -7.95 2.94 14.73
C ASP A 196 -7.52 1.51 14.34
N THR A 197 -6.42 1.37 13.61
CA THR A 197 -5.78 0.07 13.33
C THR A 197 -4.84 -0.32 14.48
N THR A 198 -4.25 -1.52 14.39
CA THR A 198 -3.38 -2.05 15.45
C THR A 198 -1.94 -1.97 14.97
N LEU A 199 -1.09 -1.22 15.68
CA LEU A 199 0.36 -1.26 15.49
C LEU A 199 0.89 -2.50 16.21
N GLU A 200 1.37 -3.47 15.46
CA GLU A 200 1.91 -4.73 16.01
C GLU A 200 3.24 -5.14 15.38
N ALA A 201 3.97 -6.00 16.09
CA ALA A 201 5.13 -6.72 15.59
C ALA A 201 5.09 -8.17 16.07
N HIS A 202 5.86 -9.01 15.37
CA HIS A 202 6.01 -10.43 15.61
C HIS A 202 7.41 -10.75 16.13
N ARG A 203 7.62 -11.91 16.76
CA ARG A 203 8.94 -12.35 17.24
C ARG A 203 9.40 -13.66 16.58
N VAL A 204 8.49 -14.46 16.03
CA VAL A 204 8.77 -15.76 15.41
C VAL A 204 8.53 -15.75 13.91
N TYR A 205 7.45 -15.12 13.46
CA TYR A 205 7.06 -15.06 12.06
C TYR A 205 7.40 -13.73 11.41
N ALA A 206 7.74 -13.78 10.12
CA ALA A 206 7.68 -12.68 9.19
C ALA A 206 6.34 -12.73 8.43
N ASP A 207 5.87 -11.55 8.02
CA ASP A 207 4.56 -11.34 7.41
C ASP A 207 4.69 -10.90 5.96
N ILE A 208 4.10 -11.65 5.03
CA ILE A 208 3.94 -11.25 3.63
C ILE A 208 2.47 -10.86 3.40
N HIS A 209 2.19 -9.56 3.43
CA HIS A 209 0.86 -9.03 3.12
C HIS A 209 0.63 -8.93 1.62
N VAL A 210 -0.51 -9.44 1.14
CA VAL A 210 -0.94 -9.30 -0.26
C VAL A 210 -2.43 -8.95 -0.31
N PRO A 211 -2.80 -7.73 -0.74
CA PRO A 211 -4.20 -7.38 -1.02
C PRO A 211 -4.70 -8.15 -2.25
N LEU A 212 -5.90 -8.70 -2.16
CA LEU A 212 -6.49 -9.45 -3.27
C LEU A 212 -7.08 -8.48 -4.33
N PRO A 213 -7.25 -8.92 -5.58
CA PRO A 213 -7.85 -8.10 -6.63
C PRO A 213 -9.37 -7.93 -6.43
N VAL A 214 -9.93 -6.97 -7.18
CA VAL A 214 -11.37 -6.78 -7.39
C VAL A 214 -12.00 -8.09 -7.91
N PRO A 215 -13.21 -8.49 -7.47
CA PRO A 215 -14.21 -7.68 -6.76
C PRO A 215 -14.14 -7.71 -5.23
N THR A 216 -13.38 -8.62 -4.61
CA THR A 216 -13.36 -8.77 -3.15
C THR A 216 -12.25 -7.98 -2.46
N GLY A 217 -11.17 -7.63 -3.15
CA GLY A 217 -10.09 -6.83 -2.60
C GLY A 217 -9.82 -5.53 -3.36
N GLY A 218 -8.77 -4.83 -2.93
CA GLY A 218 -8.43 -3.48 -3.36
C GLY A 218 -7.24 -2.94 -2.55
N PRO A 219 -6.82 -1.69 -2.78
CA PRO A 219 -5.65 -1.12 -2.13
C PRO A 219 -5.93 -0.68 -0.68
N GLU A 220 -4.99 -0.99 0.21
CA GLU A 220 -4.98 -0.57 1.61
C GLU A 220 -3.70 0.24 1.93
N VAL A 221 -3.77 1.13 2.92
CA VAL A 221 -2.59 1.85 3.43
C VAL A 221 -1.90 1.03 4.51
N HIS A 222 -0.57 1.07 4.50
CA HIS A 222 0.34 0.47 5.46
C HIS A 222 1.32 1.51 5.99
N ALA A 223 1.83 1.30 7.20
CA ALA A 223 2.95 2.05 7.75
C ALA A 223 3.92 1.13 8.49
N ARG A 224 5.22 1.46 8.48
CA ARG A 224 6.29 0.71 9.16
C ARG A 224 7.03 1.60 10.15
N PHE A 225 7.42 0.99 11.28
CA PHE A 225 8.06 1.58 12.44
C PHE A 225 9.24 0.73 12.90
N ALA A 226 10.28 1.38 13.43
CA ALA A 226 11.42 0.76 14.07
C ALA A 226 11.04 0.43 15.52
N LEU A 227 11.42 -0.74 16.03
CA LEU A 227 11.02 -1.17 17.37
C LEU A 227 11.58 -0.27 18.48
N GLU A 228 12.76 0.31 18.25
CA GLU A 228 13.51 1.12 19.19
C GLU A 228 12.77 2.41 19.62
N GLU A 229 11.80 2.85 18.81
CA GLU A 229 11.03 4.08 19.03
C GLU A 229 9.63 3.82 19.63
N LEU A 230 9.28 2.56 19.93
CA LEU A 230 7.92 2.17 20.30
C LEU A 230 7.73 1.78 21.77
N GLN A 231 6.56 2.16 22.31
CA GLN A 231 6.10 1.76 23.63
C GLN A 231 5.11 0.60 23.52
N GLU A 232 5.43 -0.56 24.10
CA GLU A 232 4.50 -1.69 24.22
C GLU A 232 3.22 -1.27 24.97
N LYS A 233 2.06 -1.56 24.39
CA LYS A 233 0.72 -1.30 24.95
C LYS A 233 0.22 -2.45 25.83
N ALA A 234 0.71 -3.65 25.56
CA ALA A 234 0.43 -4.87 26.32
C ALA A 234 1.63 -5.83 26.18
N PRO A 235 1.85 -6.74 27.14
CA PRO A 235 2.88 -7.77 27.02
C PRO A 235 2.70 -8.63 25.76
N TYR A 236 3.81 -9.10 25.21
CA TYR A 236 3.83 -10.02 24.08
C TYR A 236 3.01 -11.31 24.32
N ASP A 237 2.11 -11.61 23.38
CA ASP A 237 1.29 -12.82 23.33
C ASP A 237 1.99 -13.89 22.49
N ALA A 238 2.53 -14.91 23.15
CA ALA A 238 3.25 -16.02 22.50
C ALA A 238 2.35 -16.99 21.73
N VAL A 239 1.03 -17.00 21.97
CA VAL A 239 0.08 -17.85 21.22
C VAL A 239 -0.27 -17.19 19.89
N ARG A 240 -0.35 -15.86 19.87
CA ARG A 240 -0.59 -15.06 18.65
C ARG A 240 0.68 -14.62 17.93
N ASP A 241 1.85 -14.85 18.54
CA ASP A 241 3.14 -14.24 18.17
C ASP A 241 3.02 -12.73 17.95
N ALA A 242 2.40 -12.00 18.88
CA ALA A 242 2.10 -10.59 18.67
C ALA A 242 2.39 -9.73 19.90
N VAL A 243 3.05 -8.59 19.68
CA VAL A 243 3.09 -7.48 20.63
C VAL A 243 2.44 -6.25 20.00
N CYS A 244 1.55 -5.60 20.74
CA CYS A 244 0.87 -4.38 20.30
C CYS A 244 1.53 -3.15 20.93
N PHE A 245 1.62 -2.05 20.18
CA PHE A 245 2.23 -0.80 20.64
C PHE A 245 1.23 0.37 20.70
N HIS A 246 1.64 1.44 21.37
CA HIS A 246 0.99 2.74 21.22
C HIS A 246 1.40 3.38 19.88
N HIS A 247 0.48 4.09 19.23
CA HIS A 247 0.79 4.86 18.02
C HIS A 247 1.74 6.02 18.33
N PRO A 248 2.95 6.08 17.75
CA PRO A 248 3.83 7.23 17.86
C PRO A 248 3.44 8.33 16.84
N ASP A 249 3.97 9.53 17.00
CA ASP A 249 3.76 10.66 16.08
C ASP A 249 4.43 10.49 14.70
N ARG A 250 5.31 9.48 14.55
CA ARG A 250 6.18 9.32 13.37
C ARG A 250 6.27 7.86 12.93
N PHE A 251 6.23 7.66 11.62
CA PHE A 251 6.51 6.39 10.93
C PHE A 251 7.82 6.52 10.13
N ASN A 252 8.51 5.40 9.87
CA ASN A 252 9.65 5.41 8.94
C ASN A 252 9.19 5.30 7.49
N ALA A 253 8.07 4.63 7.24
CA ALA A 253 7.42 4.55 5.93
C ALA A 253 5.89 4.55 6.07
N LEU A 254 5.21 5.19 5.11
CA LEU A 254 3.76 5.17 4.93
C LEU A 254 3.50 5.02 3.43
N PHE A 255 2.74 4.01 3.03
CA PHE A 255 2.53 3.68 1.62
C PHE A 255 1.17 3.00 1.37
N THR A 256 0.71 3.04 0.13
CA THR A 256 -0.44 2.25 -0.31
C THR A 256 0.06 0.95 -0.91
N LEU A 257 -0.43 -0.18 -0.39
CA LEU A 257 -0.19 -1.50 -0.95
C LEU A 257 -1.34 -1.85 -1.90
N HIS A 258 -1.05 -2.05 -3.17
CA HIS A 258 -2.04 -2.37 -4.21
C HIS A 258 -2.09 -3.88 -4.51
N PRO A 259 -3.22 -4.40 -5.01
CA PRO A 259 -3.27 -5.75 -5.56
C PRO A 259 -2.22 -5.95 -6.65
N GLY A 260 -1.49 -7.07 -6.59
CA GLY A 260 -0.32 -7.32 -7.44
C GLY A 260 1.02 -6.90 -6.81
N GLN A 261 1.01 -6.31 -5.61
CA GLN A 261 2.20 -6.04 -4.79
C GLN A 261 2.19 -6.91 -3.53
N PHE A 262 3.34 -6.97 -2.85
CA PHE A 262 3.48 -7.51 -1.51
C PHE A 262 4.27 -6.58 -0.60
N ALA A 263 4.03 -6.67 0.72
CA ALA A 263 4.90 -6.12 1.74
C ALA A 263 5.40 -7.25 2.65
N LEU A 264 6.71 -7.40 2.81
CA LEU A 264 7.36 -8.25 3.82
C LEU A 264 7.70 -7.42 5.04
N TYR A 265 7.24 -7.82 6.22
CA TYR A 265 7.69 -7.34 7.52
C TYR A 265 8.43 -8.46 8.26
N LEU A 266 9.65 -8.18 8.73
CA LEU A 266 10.37 -9.09 9.62
C LEU A 266 9.98 -8.84 11.10
N PRO A 267 10.40 -9.70 12.05
CA PRO A 267 10.23 -9.43 13.47
C PRO A 267 10.72 -8.05 13.96
N SER A 268 11.68 -7.43 13.26
CA SER A 268 12.18 -6.07 13.50
C SER A 268 11.29 -4.93 12.96
N ASP A 269 10.20 -5.25 12.27
CA ASP A 269 9.32 -4.29 11.59
C ASP A 269 7.93 -4.27 12.23
N ALA A 270 7.75 -3.38 13.21
CA ALA A 270 6.42 -3.03 13.67
C ALA A 270 5.65 -2.33 12.55
N HIS A 271 4.39 -2.73 12.34
CA HIS A 271 3.61 -2.28 11.20
C HIS A 271 2.13 -2.06 11.50
N LEU A 272 1.53 -1.20 10.68
CA LEU A 272 0.09 -0.97 10.58
C LEU A 272 -0.38 -1.46 9.21
N SER A 273 -1.53 -2.11 9.16
CA SER A 273 -2.24 -2.41 7.92
C SER A 273 -3.74 -2.17 8.10
N GLN A 274 -4.59 -2.51 7.11
CA GLN A 274 -6.04 -2.30 7.13
C GLN A 274 -6.47 -0.82 7.13
N CYS A 275 -5.59 0.10 6.77
CA CYS A 275 -5.91 1.53 6.71
C CYS A 275 -6.62 1.85 5.38
N LYS A 276 -7.64 2.72 5.43
CA LYS A 276 -8.44 3.09 4.26
C LYS A 276 -7.67 3.95 3.25
N THR A 277 -7.96 3.75 1.96
CA THR A 277 -7.40 4.56 0.86
C THR A 277 -8.32 5.71 0.44
N THR A 278 -9.54 5.77 0.97
CA THR A 278 -10.53 6.82 0.68
C THR A 278 -11.14 7.37 1.99
N PRO A 279 -11.91 8.47 1.98
CA PRO A 279 -12.57 8.97 3.19
C PRO A 279 -13.54 7.97 3.83
N ALA A 280 -14.17 7.10 3.03
CA ALA A 280 -15.10 6.07 3.51
C ALA A 280 -14.36 4.75 3.81
N PRO A 281 -14.80 3.98 4.83
CA PRO A 281 -14.42 2.59 4.99
C PRO A 281 -14.74 1.75 3.74
N GLN A 282 -13.93 0.72 3.50
CA GLN A 282 -14.03 -0.19 2.37
C GLN A 282 -13.95 -1.61 2.93
N ASP A 283 -14.87 -2.49 2.53
CA ASP A 283 -14.77 -3.92 2.84
C ASP A 283 -13.84 -4.57 1.81
N LEU A 284 -12.70 -5.10 2.28
CA LEU A 284 -11.63 -5.64 1.45
C LEU A 284 -11.22 -7.04 1.95
N ARG A 285 -10.80 -7.89 1.00
CA ARG A 285 -10.13 -9.16 1.26
C ARG A 285 -8.62 -9.03 1.09
N LYS A 286 -7.86 -9.68 1.96
CA LYS A 286 -6.42 -9.90 1.76
C LYS A 286 -5.98 -11.27 2.25
N VAL A 287 -4.73 -11.59 1.95
CA VAL A 287 -3.99 -12.66 2.60
C VAL A 287 -2.78 -12.10 3.33
N VAL A 288 -2.40 -12.78 4.40
CA VAL A 288 -1.10 -12.64 5.06
C VAL A 288 -0.46 -14.00 5.12
N VAL A 289 0.71 -14.19 4.49
CA VAL A 289 1.52 -15.40 4.65
C VAL A 289 2.44 -15.19 5.85
N LYS A 290 2.38 -16.10 6.81
CA LYS A 290 3.26 -16.18 7.97
C LYS A 290 4.38 -17.17 7.65
N VAL A 291 5.63 -16.71 7.71
CA VAL A 291 6.83 -17.53 7.48
C VAL A 291 7.72 -17.46 8.71
N ARG A 292 8.15 -18.58 9.30
CA ARG A 292 9.10 -18.56 10.43
C ARG A 292 10.36 -17.82 9.97
N ALA A 293 10.73 -16.75 10.68
CA ALA A 293 11.69 -15.76 10.18
C ALA A 293 13.06 -16.38 9.84
N GLU A 294 13.56 -17.31 10.66
CA GLU A 294 14.83 -18.02 10.43
C GLU A 294 14.90 -18.76 9.08
N LEU A 295 13.75 -19.15 8.49
CA LEU A 295 13.71 -19.80 7.18
C LEU A 295 13.96 -18.82 6.02
N LEU A 296 13.84 -17.52 6.26
CA LEU A 296 14.13 -16.45 5.30
C LEU A 296 15.56 -15.91 5.40
N LEU A 297 16.23 -16.10 6.55
CA LEU A 297 17.47 -15.41 6.91
C LEU A 297 18.74 -16.25 6.66
N PRO A 298 19.85 -15.65 6.17
CA PRO A 298 21.13 -16.30 5.86
C PRO A 298 21.59 -17.42 6.82
#